data_AF-A0A5E7KMM4-F1
#
_entry.id   AF-A0A5E7KMM4-F1
#
_cell.length_a   1.000
_cell.length_b   1.000
_cell.length_c   1.000
_cell.angle_alpha   90.00
_cell.angle_beta   90.00
_cell.angle_gamma   90.00
#
_symmetry.space_group_name_H-M   'P 1'
#
loop_
_entity.id
_entity.type
_entity.pdbx_description
1 polymer ?
#
loop_
_entity_poly.entity_id
_entity_poly.type
_entity_poly.pdbx_seq_one_letter_code
_entity_poly.pdbx_strand_id
1 'polypeptide(L)'
;MTAPSITLTRLDVQRLERLIDSLDDTLPGVIALQTELDRADTLVGHDEVPADVVTMNSRVHCREESSGKDYHLTLVYPKDANADEGKISILAPVGSALLGLKVGQHIDWPAPGGKTLKLTLLEVESQPALGGHFPE
;
A
#
# COMPACT_ATOMS: atom_id res chain seq x y z
N MET A 1 -11.93 15.07 -4.65
CA MET A 1 -11.12 14.56 -5.78
C MET A 1 -10.95 13.08 -5.52
N THR A 2 -11.47 12.23 -6.41
CA THR A 2 -11.40 10.77 -6.27
C THR A 2 -9.99 10.31 -6.57
N ALA A 3 -9.42 9.50 -5.67
CA ALA A 3 -8.12 8.87 -5.90
C ALA A 3 -8.21 7.91 -7.10
N PRO A 4 -7.16 7.80 -7.93
CA PRO A 4 -7.17 6.97 -9.14
C PRO A 4 -7.40 5.49 -8.79
N SER A 5 -8.08 4.76 -9.66
CA SER A 5 -8.35 3.32 -9.48
C SER A 5 -7.04 2.54 -9.31
N ILE A 6 -7.04 1.61 -8.37
CA ILE A 6 -5.86 0.80 -8.01
C ILE A 6 -5.91 -0.54 -8.73
N THR A 7 -4.75 -1.00 -9.22
CA THR A 7 -4.57 -2.36 -9.77
C THR A 7 -4.15 -3.29 -8.64
N LEU A 8 -4.89 -4.38 -8.44
CA LEU A 8 -4.64 -5.34 -7.37
C LEU A 8 -4.55 -6.76 -7.90
N THR A 9 -3.76 -7.59 -7.22
CA THR A 9 -3.82 -9.03 -7.47
C THR A 9 -5.07 -9.61 -6.81
N ARG A 10 -5.69 -10.60 -7.46
CA ARG A 10 -6.87 -11.29 -6.88
C ARG A 10 -6.57 -11.93 -5.52
N LEU A 11 -5.33 -12.40 -5.32
CA LEU A 11 -4.88 -13.00 -4.06
C LEU A 11 -4.81 -11.96 -2.93
N ASP A 12 -4.29 -10.77 -3.21
CA ASP A 12 -4.22 -9.70 -2.22
C ASP A 12 -5.61 -9.26 -1.80
N VAL A 13 -6.55 -9.10 -2.74
CA VAL A 13 -7.94 -8.76 -2.42
C VAL A 13 -8.56 -9.80 -1.47
N GLN A 14 -8.49 -11.09 -1.81
CA GLN A 14 -9.03 -12.16 -0.96
C GLN A 14 -8.41 -12.17 0.45
N ARG A 15 -7.14 -11.80 0.58
CA ARG A 15 -6.43 -11.73 1.88
C ARG A 15 -6.82 -10.48 2.66
N LEU A 16 -6.96 -9.34 1.98
CA LEU A 16 -7.35 -8.08 2.58
C LEU A 16 -8.82 -8.09 3.02
N GLU A 17 -9.72 -8.71 2.26
CA GLU A 17 -11.11 -8.97 2.67
C GLU A 17 -11.14 -9.80 3.96
N ARG A 18 -10.41 -10.92 4.00
CA ARG A 18 -10.31 -11.74 5.23
C ARG A 18 -9.72 -10.97 6.42
N LEU A 19 -8.76 -10.09 6.17
CA LEU A 19 -8.21 -9.22 7.20
C LEU A 19 -9.30 -8.27 7.73
N ILE A 20 -10.05 -7.61 6.84
CA ILE A 20 -11.13 -6.69 7.20
C ILE A 20 -12.19 -7.42 8.03
N ASP A 21 -12.63 -8.60 7.59
CA ASP A 21 -13.63 -9.43 8.29
C ASP A 21 -13.20 -9.84 9.71
N SER A 22 -11.89 -9.88 9.96
CA SER A 22 -11.33 -10.24 11.27
C SER A 22 -11.17 -9.07 12.24
N LEU A 23 -11.38 -7.83 11.77
CA LEU A 23 -11.16 -6.60 12.52
C LEU A 23 -12.48 -5.87 12.81
N ASP A 24 -12.40 -4.86 13.68
CA ASP A 24 -13.52 -3.95 13.95
C ASP A 24 -13.74 -3.01 12.74
N ASP A 25 -14.93 -3.05 12.16
CA ASP A 25 -15.33 -2.30 10.97
C ASP A 25 -15.45 -0.79 11.19
N THR A 26 -15.42 -0.33 12.45
CA THR A 26 -15.43 1.09 12.81
C THR A 26 -14.04 1.72 12.77
N LEU A 27 -12.98 0.91 12.64
CA LEU A 27 -11.61 1.42 12.62
C LEU A 27 -11.37 2.24 11.34
N PRO A 28 -10.85 3.48 11.43
CA PRO A 28 -10.66 4.33 10.25
C PRO A 28 -9.80 3.70 9.15
N GLY A 29 -8.78 2.91 9.52
CA GLY A 29 -7.93 2.18 8.57
C GLY A 29 -8.67 1.06 7.84
N VAL A 30 -9.61 0.40 8.51
CA VAL A 30 -10.46 -0.65 7.91
C VAL A 30 -11.46 -0.03 6.93
N ILE A 31 -12.14 1.04 7.34
CA ILE A 31 -13.08 1.79 6.48
C ILE A 31 -12.36 2.32 5.23
N ALA A 32 -11.18 2.91 5.42
CA ALA A 32 -10.37 3.40 4.31
C ALA A 32 -10.00 2.26 3.36
N LEU A 33 -9.44 1.15 3.88
CA LEU A 33 -9.06 0.01 3.06
C LEU A 33 -10.26 -0.62 2.33
N GLN A 34 -11.42 -0.77 2.98
CA GLN A 34 -12.63 -1.27 2.31
C GLN A 34 -13.03 -0.37 1.14
N THR A 35 -13.01 0.95 1.36
CA THR A 35 -13.32 1.93 0.30
C THR A 35 -12.34 1.82 -0.87
N GLU A 36 -11.08 1.49 -0.60
CA GLU A 36 -10.03 1.25 -1.61
C GLU A 36 -10.27 -0.04 -2.40
N LEU A 37 -10.69 -1.13 -1.74
CA LEU A 37 -11.01 -2.40 -2.39
C LEU A 37 -12.26 -2.28 -3.26
N ASP A 38 -13.29 -1.59 -2.78
CA ASP A 38 -14.56 -1.39 -3.52
C ASP A 38 -14.37 -0.61 -4.84
N ARG A 39 -13.34 0.23 -4.91
CA ARG A 39 -12.99 1.02 -6.10
C ARG A 39 -11.89 0.40 -6.97
N ALA A 40 -11.43 -0.80 -6.65
CA ALA A 40 -10.42 -1.50 -7.44
C ALA A 40 -11.02 -1.93 -8.78
N ASP A 41 -10.56 -1.31 -9.86
CA ASP A 41 -11.15 -1.44 -11.20
C ASP A 41 -10.52 -2.62 -11.99
N THR A 42 -9.35 -3.10 -11.56
CA THR A 42 -8.62 -4.14 -12.28
C THR A 42 -8.04 -5.17 -11.31
N LEU A 43 -8.59 -6.38 -11.37
CA LEU A 43 -8.10 -7.55 -10.65
C LEU A 43 -7.33 -8.46 -11.60
N VAL A 44 -6.02 -8.53 -11.40
CA VAL A 44 -5.11 -9.31 -12.24
C VAL A 44 -4.66 -10.59 -11.55
N GLY A 45 -4.22 -11.57 -12.34
CA GLY A 45 -3.38 -12.66 -11.85
C GLY A 45 -2.07 -12.13 -11.26
N HIS A 46 -1.44 -12.90 -10.38
CA HIS A 46 -0.15 -12.50 -9.80
C HIS A 46 0.95 -12.37 -10.88
N ASP A 47 0.92 -13.24 -11.88
CA ASP A 47 1.79 -13.26 -13.05
C ASP A 47 1.48 -12.15 -14.07
N GLU A 48 0.35 -11.47 -13.90
CA GLU A 48 -0.12 -10.39 -14.78
C GLU A 48 0.09 -9.00 -14.16
N VAL A 49 0.49 -8.91 -12.88
CA VAL A 49 0.72 -7.62 -12.23
C VAL A 49 2.00 -6.98 -12.80
N PRO A 50 1.96 -5.73 -13.25
CA PRO A 50 3.16 -5.05 -13.70
C PRO A 50 4.20 -4.91 -12.58
N ALA A 51 5.47 -5.09 -12.90
CA ALA A 51 6.57 -4.97 -11.94
C ALA A 51 6.74 -3.56 -11.35
N ASP A 52 6.11 -2.56 -11.97
CA ASP A 52 6.13 -1.15 -11.56
C ASP A 52 4.89 -0.75 -10.73
N VAL A 53 4.06 -1.71 -10.31
CA VAL A 53 2.88 -1.50 -9.46
C VAL A 53 3.14 -2.05 -8.05
N VAL A 54 2.73 -1.34 -7.01
CA VAL A 54 2.91 -1.79 -5.62
C VAL A 54 1.85 -2.83 -5.24
N THR A 55 2.30 -4.01 -4.78
CA THR A 55 1.42 -5.04 -4.18
C THR A 55 1.72 -5.21 -2.69
N MET A 56 0.94 -6.05 -1.99
CA MET A 56 1.30 -6.44 -0.63
C MET A 56 2.71 -7.05 -0.59
N ASN A 57 3.44 -6.78 0.49
CA ASN A 57 4.83 -7.16 0.72
C ASN A 57 5.84 -6.60 -0.29
N SER A 58 5.46 -5.63 -1.12
CA SER A 58 6.41 -4.93 -2.00
C SER A 58 7.31 -4.01 -1.19
N ARG A 59 8.59 -3.93 -1.60
CA ARG A 59 9.53 -2.92 -1.15
C ARG A 59 9.64 -1.82 -2.20
N VAL A 60 9.54 -0.57 -1.77
CA VAL A 60 9.44 0.59 -2.65
C VAL A 60 10.43 1.67 -2.24
N HIS A 61 10.91 2.40 -3.24
CA HIS A 61 11.71 3.61 -3.05
C HIS A 61 10.86 4.82 -3.41
N CYS A 62 10.62 5.68 -2.43
CA CYS A 62 9.90 6.94 -2.58
C CYS A 62 10.80 8.13 -2.28
N ARG A 63 10.51 9.28 -2.87
CA ARG A 63 11.17 10.55 -2.56
C ARG A 63 10.17 11.62 -2.15
N GLU A 64 10.46 12.31 -1.06
CA GLU A 64 9.73 13.50 -0.65
C GLU A 64 10.06 14.67 -1.60
N GLU A 65 9.05 15.22 -2.26
CA GLU A 65 9.23 16.29 -3.25
C GLU A 65 9.81 17.59 -2.63
N SER A 66 9.44 17.93 -1.40
CA SER A 66 9.86 19.18 -0.75
C SER A 66 11.30 19.17 -0.26
N SER A 67 11.76 18.06 0.31
CA SER A 67 13.08 17.96 0.93
C SER A 67 14.11 17.22 0.07
N GLY A 68 13.65 16.46 -0.93
CA GLY A 68 14.47 15.54 -1.69
C GLY A 68 14.88 14.27 -0.93
N LYS A 69 14.34 14.07 0.29
CA LYS A 69 14.68 12.92 1.13
C LYS A 69 14.11 11.63 0.56
N ASP A 70 14.95 10.59 0.54
CA ASP A 70 14.59 9.25 0.11
C ASP A 70 14.04 8.41 1.27
N TYR A 71 13.04 7.59 0.94
CA TYR A 71 12.35 6.66 1.84
C TYR A 71 12.27 5.29 1.19
N HIS A 72 12.74 4.27 1.91
CA HIS A 72 12.59 2.87 1.52
C HIS A 72 11.53 2.23 2.41
N LEU A 73 10.37 1.91 1.84
CA LEU A 73 9.22 1.43 2.58
C LEU A 73 8.86 0.01 2.14
N THR A 74 8.33 -0.80 3.04
CA THR A 74 7.76 -2.10 2.71
C THR A 74 6.30 -2.13 3.13
N LEU A 75 5.39 -2.37 2.18
CA LEU A 75 3.95 -2.45 2.48
C LEU A 75 3.64 -3.83 3.07
N VAL A 76 3.14 -3.89 4.31
CA VAL A 76 2.96 -5.16 5.04
C VAL A 76 1.59 -5.25 5.72
N TYR A 77 1.25 -6.46 6.18
CA TYR A 77 0.08 -6.68 7.02
C TYR A 77 0.30 -6.12 8.45
N PRO A 78 -0.78 -5.83 9.21
CA PRO A 78 -0.67 -5.15 10.50
C PRO A 78 0.28 -5.83 11.50
N LYS A 79 0.32 -7.17 11.51
CA LYS A 79 1.17 -7.95 12.41
C LYS A 79 2.68 -7.78 12.15
N ASP A 80 3.06 -7.41 10.93
CA ASP A 80 4.46 -7.30 10.49
C ASP A 80 4.92 -5.84 10.45
N ALA A 81 4.04 -4.90 10.81
CA ALA A 81 4.32 -3.48 10.77
C ALA A 81 5.38 -3.09 11.80
N ASN A 82 6.40 -2.38 11.33
CA ASN A 82 7.50 -1.88 12.14
C ASN A 82 8.05 -0.61 11.49
N ALA A 83 7.67 0.55 12.02
CA ALA A 83 8.05 1.85 11.45
C ALA A 83 9.57 2.08 11.49
N ASP A 84 10.27 1.55 12.49
CA ASP A 84 11.73 1.68 12.63
C ASP A 84 12.47 0.90 11.53
N GLU A 85 11.84 -0.14 10.98
CA GLU A 85 12.35 -0.93 9.85
C GLU A 85 11.78 -0.46 8.49
N GLY A 86 10.99 0.62 8.46
CA GLY A 86 10.30 1.08 7.26
C GLY A 86 9.17 0.16 6.79
N LYS A 87 8.67 -0.73 7.65
CA LYS A 87 7.54 -1.63 7.37
C LYS A 87 6.23 -0.94 7.74
N ILE A 88 5.45 -0.60 6.73
CA ILE A 88 4.23 0.19 6.83
C ILE A 88 3.01 -0.73 6.72
N SER A 89 2.15 -0.69 7.73
CA SER A 89 0.88 -1.44 7.72
C SER A 89 -0.03 -0.96 6.59
N ILE A 90 -0.70 -1.89 5.91
CA ILE A 90 -1.78 -1.59 4.96
C ILE A 90 -2.94 -0.80 5.60
N LEU A 91 -3.13 -0.87 6.92
CA LEU A 91 -4.15 -0.10 7.65
C LEU A 91 -3.69 1.31 8.03
N ALA A 92 -2.42 1.67 7.79
CA ALA A 92 -1.97 3.04 7.96
C ALA A 92 -2.42 3.89 6.75
N PRO A 93 -2.69 5.21 6.92
CA PRO A 93 -3.12 6.07 5.82
C PRO A 93 -2.17 6.07 4.61
N VAL A 94 -0.86 6.02 4.88
CA VAL A 94 0.16 5.91 3.83
C VAL A 94 0.21 4.50 3.22
N GLY A 95 -0.09 3.45 3.99
CA GLY A 95 -0.03 2.07 3.51
C GLY A 95 -1.13 1.76 2.50
N SER A 96 -2.37 2.16 2.80
CA SER A 96 -3.47 2.00 1.84
C SER A 96 -3.26 2.82 0.56
N ALA A 97 -2.70 4.03 0.67
CA ALA A 97 -2.37 4.86 -0.49
C ALA A 97 -1.22 4.29 -1.35
N LEU A 98 -0.31 3.50 -0.77
CA LEU A 98 0.75 2.83 -1.52
C LEU A 98 0.22 1.66 -2.34
N LEU A 99 -0.81 0.96 -1.87
CA LEU A 99 -1.33 -0.23 -2.54
C LEU A 99 -1.84 0.12 -3.95
N GLY A 100 -1.33 -0.57 -4.97
CA GLY A 100 -1.68 -0.35 -6.38
C GLY A 100 -1.11 0.92 -6.99
N LEU A 101 -0.29 1.68 -6.26
CA LEU A 101 0.43 2.85 -6.78
C LEU A 101 1.44 2.40 -7.84
N LYS A 102 1.56 3.17 -8.92
CA LYS A 102 2.50 2.90 -10.02
C LYS A 102 3.72 3.81 -9.97
N VAL A 103 4.90 3.32 -10.37
CA VAL A 103 6.11 4.15 -10.51
C VAL A 103 5.83 5.44 -11.29
N GLY A 104 6.30 6.56 -10.74
CA GLY A 104 6.06 7.91 -11.24
C GLY A 104 4.82 8.61 -10.66
N GLN A 105 3.92 7.87 -10.00
CA GLN A 105 2.81 8.46 -9.25
C GLN A 105 3.25 8.95 -7.87
N HIS A 106 2.37 9.69 -7.20
CA HIS A 106 2.65 10.24 -5.88
C HIS A 106 1.47 10.06 -4.92
N ILE A 107 1.79 10.13 -3.63
CA ILE A 107 0.83 10.09 -2.52
C ILE A 107 1.11 11.21 -1.53
N ASP A 108 0.08 11.59 -0.81
CA ASP A 108 0.16 12.50 0.33
C ASP A 108 0.26 11.68 1.61
N TRP A 109 1.40 11.76 2.30
CA TRP A 109 1.64 11.08 3.58
C TRP A 109 1.42 12.04 4.75
N PRO A 110 0.38 11.83 5.59
CA PRO A 110 0.21 12.58 6.83
C PRO A 110 1.34 12.23 7.81
N ALA A 111 2.17 13.21 8.13
CA ALA A 111 3.27 13.12 9.08
C ALA A 111 2.93 13.79 10.43
N PRO A 112 3.63 13.44 11.52
CA PRO A 112 3.43 14.08 12.83
C PRO A 112 3.53 15.61 12.77
N GLY A 113 2.70 16.28 13.58
CA GLY A 113 2.65 17.74 13.62
C GLY A 113 1.78 18.39 12.52
N GLY A 114 0.89 17.62 11.89
CA GLY A 114 -0.07 18.11 10.91
C GLY A 114 0.53 18.45 9.53
N LYS A 115 1.75 17.98 9.27
CA LYS A 115 2.40 18.15 7.97
C LYS A 115 1.96 17.03 7.02
N THR A 116 1.85 17.36 5.74
CA THR A 116 1.65 16.36 4.68
C THR A 116 2.90 16.34 3.81
N LEU A 117 3.52 15.17 3.71
CA LEU A 117 4.67 14.95 2.83
C LEU A 117 4.18 14.39 1.51
N LYS A 118 4.53 15.04 0.40
CA LYS A 118 4.22 14.51 -0.93
C LYS A 118 5.35 13.57 -1.36
N LEU A 119 5.04 12.28 -1.47
CA LEU A 119 6.00 11.24 -1.84
C LEU A 119 5.76 10.80 -3.28
N THR A 120 6.78 10.87 -4.12
CA THR A 120 6.77 10.26 -5.45
C THR A 120 7.35 8.85 -5.37
N LEU A 121 6.67 7.86 -5.94
CA LEU A 121 7.20 6.51 -6.10
C LEU A 121 8.22 6.50 -7.24
N LEU A 122 9.48 6.22 -6.92
CA LEU A 122 10.57 6.18 -7.88
C LEU A 122 10.80 4.77 -8.42
N GLU A 123 10.64 3.75 -7.57
CA GLU A 123 10.92 2.36 -7.93
C GLU A 123 10.16 1.38 -7.03
N VAL A 124 9.72 0.26 -7.61
CA VAL A 124 9.34 -0.94 -6.86
C VAL A 124 10.55 -1.86 -6.85
N GLU A 125 11.32 -1.83 -5.77
CA GLU A 125 12.60 -2.53 -5.65
C GLU A 125 12.45 -4.05 -5.65
N SER A 126 11.34 -4.54 -5.07
CA SER A 126 11.01 -5.95 -5.08
C SER A 126 9.52 -6.17 -4.88
N GLN A 127 8.94 -7.04 -5.69
CA GLN A 127 7.63 -7.64 -5.46
C GLN A 127 7.79 -9.09 -4.99
N PRO A 128 6.91 -9.61 -4.13
CA PRO A 128 7.00 -10.99 -3.69
C PRO A 128 6.62 -11.95 -4.82
N ALA A 129 7.32 -13.09 -4.92
CA ALA A 129 6.85 -14.21 -5.73
C ALA A 129 5.57 -14.77 -5.08
N LEU A 130 4.44 -14.73 -5.79
CA LEU A 130 3.11 -15.19 -5.39
C LEU A 130 2.40 -14.36 -4.30
N GLY A 131 2.47 -13.02 -4.38
CA GLY A 131 1.70 -12.11 -3.50
C GLY A 131 2.17 -12.08 -2.04
N GLY A 132 3.28 -12.76 -1.73
CA GLY A 132 3.91 -12.76 -0.41
C GLY A 132 3.20 -13.64 0.61
N HIS A 133 3.75 -13.69 1.82
CA HIS A 133 3.17 -14.45 2.93
C HIS A 133 2.00 -13.67 3.56
N PHE A 134 0.86 -14.32 3.69
CA PHE A 134 -0.24 -13.85 4.54
C PHE A 134 -0.16 -14.60 5.87
N PRO A 135 -0.27 -13.92 7.03
CA PRO A 135 -0.48 -14.59 8.30
C PRO A 135 -1.54 -15.67 8.25
N GLU A 136 -1.25 -16.83 8.85
CA GLU A 136 -2.31 -17.68 9.40
C GLU A 136 -2.93 -17.05 10.65
#